data_AF-A0A7S1S1Y6-F1
#
_entry.id   AF-A0A7S1S1Y6-F1
#
_cell.length_a   1.000
_cell.length_b   1.000
_cell.length_c   1.000
_cell.angle_alpha   90.00
_cell.angle_beta   90.00
_cell.angle_gamma   90.00
#
_symmetry.space_group_name_H-M   'P 1'
#
loop_
_entity.id
_entity.type
_entity.pdbx_description
1 polymer ?
#
loop_
_entity_poly.entity_id
_entity_poly.type
_entity_poly.pdbx_seq_one_letter_code
_entity_poly.pdbx_strand_id
1 'polypeptide(L)'
;VVTYLDLQSEEFKRVNPLKKVPAFVSDKGDVIFESTVILDYLEDKFRGVLPVTRPDTPEGRAFEHLLCRIHDLYIASPNCTQPGFSHTQGAMYLSPYETQWCKQERCMDKPTRAAKLAEIWSQLKWLEESMKGPYLCGPQITLADMTWYPTAIFMEFMLPRVFGWPELFYETEHFPRLTAWFAELNKNKIFTDCREEIWDFWVQKEKEGQFESIKGELKDPDYKWVYP
;
A
#
# COMPACT_ATOMS: atom_id res chain seq x y z
N VAL A 1 14.61 -5.59 -12.85
CA VAL A 1 13.96 -5.08 -11.61
C VAL A 1 15.05 -4.67 -10.64
N VAL A 2 14.91 -3.49 -10.01
CA VAL A 2 15.83 -3.03 -8.94
C VAL A 2 15.62 -3.91 -7.70
N THR A 3 16.68 -4.53 -7.21
CA THR A 3 16.67 -5.40 -6.03
C THR A 3 16.93 -4.63 -4.74
N TYR A 4 16.67 -5.23 -3.58
CA TYR A 4 17.02 -4.62 -2.29
C TYR A 4 18.53 -4.33 -2.18
N LEU A 5 19.39 -5.18 -2.76
CA LEU A 5 20.84 -4.97 -2.78
C LEU A 5 21.22 -3.74 -3.62
N ASP A 6 20.54 -3.53 -4.74
CA ASP A 6 20.76 -2.36 -5.59
C ASP A 6 20.44 -1.06 -4.83
N LEU A 7 19.39 -1.05 -4.01
CA LEU A 7 19.05 0.09 -3.14
C LEU A 7 20.18 0.43 -2.16
N GLN A 8 20.99 -0.55 -1.76
CA GLN A 8 22.09 -0.33 -0.81
C GLN A 8 23.35 0.24 -1.46
N SER A 9 23.45 0.22 -2.79
CA SER A 9 24.61 0.70 -3.55
C SER A 9 24.87 2.19 -3.37
N GLU A 10 26.13 2.61 -3.54
CA GLU A 10 26.48 4.05 -3.57
C GLU A 10 25.93 4.74 -4.82
N GLU A 11 25.63 4.00 -5.89
CA GLU A 11 24.96 4.53 -7.07
C GLU A 11 23.51 4.92 -6.76
N PHE A 12 22.73 4.01 -6.17
CA PHE A 12 21.34 4.31 -5.82
C PHE A 12 21.25 5.37 -4.72
N LYS A 13 22.21 5.41 -3.79
CA LYS A 13 22.32 6.46 -2.77
C LYS A 13 22.46 7.87 -3.36
N ARG A 14 23.06 8.01 -4.55
CA ARG A 14 23.12 9.31 -5.27
C ARG A 14 21.76 9.72 -5.83
N VAL A 15 20.88 8.76 -6.10
CA VAL A 15 19.50 9.00 -6.54
C VAL A 15 18.61 9.30 -5.33
N ASN A 16 18.56 8.39 -4.36
CA ASN A 16 17.83 8.60 -3.11
C ASN A 16 18.77 8.35 -1.92
N PRO A 17 19.18 9.39 -1.16
CA PRO A 17 20.07 9.23 -0.01
C PRO A 17 19.45 8.36 1.09
N LEU A 18 18.12 8.22 1.13
CA LEU A 18 17.39 7.33 2.04
C LEU A 18 17.45 5.86 1.62
N LYS A 19 17.96 5.56 0.41
CA LYS A 19 18.05 4.20 -0.14
C LYS A 19 16.68 3.51 -0.24
N LYS A 20 15.68 4.26 -0.71
CA LYS A 20 14.27 3.86 -0.84
C LYS A 20 13.71 4.12 -2.23
N VAL A 21 12.63 3.42 -2.55
CA VAL A 21 11.80 3.64 -3.74
C VAL A 21 10.45 4.23 -3.32
N PRO A 22 9.79 4.99 -4.21
CA PRO A 22 10.24 5.39 -5.55
C PRO A 22 11.21 6.59 -5.55
N ALA A 23 11.93 6.74 -6.67
CA ALA A 23 12.65 7.96 -7.03
C ALA A 23 12.47 8.22 -8.53
N PHE A 24 12.33 9.48 -8.91
CA PHE A 24 12.14 9.96 -10.27
C PHE A 24 13.36 10.78 -10.68
N VAL A 25 13.95 10.44 -11.82
CA VAL A 25 15.06 11.18 -12.44
C VAL A 25 14.54 11.81 -13.72
N SER A 26 14.55 13.14 -13.80
CA SER A 26 14.10 13.86 -14.99
C SER A 26 15.08 13.74 -16.16
N ASP A 27 14.66 14.17 -17.34
CA ASP A 27 15.49 14.32 -18.54
C ASP A 27 16.71 15.25 -18.33
N LYS A 28 16.62 16.17 -17.37
CA LYS A 28 17.71 17.09 -16.99
C LYS A 28 18.62 16.55 -15.88
N GLY A 29 18.29 15.37 -15.33
CA GLY A 29 19.02 14.77 -14.21
C GLY A 29 18.56 15.23 -12.82
N ASP A 30 17.53 16.10 -12.72
CA ASP A 30 16.93 16.43 -11.41
C ASP A 30 16.32 15.18 -10.78
N VAL A 31 16.54 14.99 -9.47
CA VAL A 31 16.05 13.83 -8.74
C VAL A 31 15.00 14.23 -7.70
N ILE A 32 13.87 13.53 -7.70
CA ILE A 32 12.74 13.72 -6.78
C ILE A 32 12.40 12.35 -6.17
N PHE A 33 12.26 12.27 -4.86
CA PHE A 33 11.89 11.03 -4.14
C PHE A 33 10.66 11.26 -3.26
N GLU A 34 10.08 10.17 -2.76
CA GLU A 34 8.72 10.07 -2.18
C GLU A 34 7.61 10.13 -3.23
N SER A 35 6.71 9.15 -3.20
CA SER A 35 5.63 8.99 -4.20
C SER A 35 4.76 10.23 -4.30
N THR A 36 4.26 10.75 -3.18
CA THR A 36 3.37 11.93 -3.17
C THR A 36 4.08 13.18 -3.72
N VAL A 37 5.36 13.38 -3.42
CA VAL A 37 6.14 14.51 -3.94
C VAL A 37 6.36 14.37 -5.45
N ILE A 38 6.64 13.16 -5.92
CA ILE A 38 6.76 12.86 -7.36
C ILE A 38 5.43 13.14 -8.07
N LEU A 39 4.32 12.63 -7.54
CA LEU A 39 2.99 12.81 -8.14
C LEU A 39 2.57 14.28 -8.17
N ASP A 40 2.82 15.04 -7.10
CA ASP A 40 2.56 16.48 -7.05
C ASP A 40 3.39 17.24 -8.09
N TYR A 41 4.67 16.89 -8.25
CA TYR A 41 5.53 17.47 -9.30
C TYR A 41 5.01 17.17 -10.70
N LEU A 42 4.57 15.93 -10.96
CA LEU A 42 4.04 15.53 -12.27
C LEU A 42 2.72 16.26 -12.57
N GLU A 43 1.83 16.38 -11.58
CA GLU A 43 0.57 17.13 -11.69
C GLU A 43 0.83 18.60 -12.03
N ASP A 44 1.83 19.23 -11.39
CA ASP A 44 2.18 20.62 -11.66
C ASP A 44 2.91 20.79 -13.01
N LYS A 45 3.85 19.89 -13.34
CA LYS A 45 4.65 19.95 -14.58
C LYS A 45 3.80 19.73 -15.84
N PHE A 46 2.81 18.84 -15.77
CA PHE A 46 1.96 18.48 -16.90
C PHE A 46 0.55 19.08 -16.82
N ARG A 47 0.36 20.07 -15.95
CA ARG A 47 -0.89 20.82 -15.81
C ARG A 47 -1.32 21.39 -17.17
N GLY A 48 -2.57 21.13 -17.56
CA GLY A 48 -3.14 21.58 -18.83
C GLY A 48 -2.73 20.74 -20.05
N VAL A 49 -1.88 19.73 -19.87
CA VAL A 49 -1.50 18.75 -20.91
C VAL A 49 -2.15 17.39 -20.65
N LEU A 50 -2.14 16.95 -19.39
CA LEU A 50 -2.76 15.69 -18.95
C LEU A 50 -4.08 15.96 -18.19
N PRO A 51 -4.97 14.95 -18.08
CA PRO A 51 -6.14 15.05 -17.22
C PRO A 51 -5.74 15.44 -15.80
N VAL A 52 -6.47 16.40 -15.23
CA VAL A 52 -6.24 16.87 -13.86
C VAL A 52 -6.67 15.78 -12.89
N THR A 53 -5.76 15.38 -11.99
CA THR A 53 -6.01 14.36 -10.98
C THR A 53 -6.08 14.95 -9.56
N ARG A 54 -6.16 16.28 -9.46
CA ARG A 54 -6.34 17.01 -8.20
C ARG A 54 -7.70 17.69 -8.14
N PRO A 55 -8.39 17.72 -6.99
CA PRO A 55 -9.62 18.51 -6.84
C PRO A 55 -9.40 20.02 -7.07
N ASP A 56 -10.42 20.72 -7.56
CA ASP A 56 -10.33 22.15 -7.89
C ASP A 56 -10.50 23.08 -6.69
N THR A 57 -11.20 22.64 -5.65
CA THR A 57 -11.45 23.46 -4.45
C THR A 57 -10.41 23.20 -3.36
N PRO A 58 -10.09 24.21 -2.53
CA PRO A 58 -9.26 24.01 -1.34
C PRO A 58 -9.76 22.88 -0.44
N GLU A 59 -11.07 22.76 -0.25
CA GLU A 59 -11.70 21.72 0.57
C GLU A 59 -11.55 20.32 -0.05
N GLY A 60 -11.66 20.22 -1.37
CA GLY A 60 -11.41 18.98 -2.10
C GLY A 60 -9.96 18.53 -1.95
N ARG A 61 -9.01 19.44 -2.12
CA ARG A 61 -7.58 19.16 -1.95
C ARG A 61 -7.22 18.78 -0.52
N ALA A 62 -7.79 19.48 0.47
CA ALA A 62 -7.62 19.13 1.87
C ALA A 62 -8.11 17.72 2.17
N PHE A 63 -9.24 17.32 1.57
CA PHE A 63 -9.78 15.98 1.72
C PHE A 63 -8.92 14.91 1.04
N GLU A 64 -8.48 15.14 -0.21
CA GLU A 64 -7.53 14.25 -0.89
C GLU A 64 -6.24 14.06 -0.08
N HIS A 65 -5.64 15.15 0.38
CA HIS A 65 -4.43 15.10 1.19
C HIS A 65 -4.66 14.33 2.49
N LEU A 66 -5.82 14.47 3.13
CA LEU A 66 -6.16 13.67 4.30
C LEU A 66 -6.14 12.17 3.99
N LEU A 67 -6.77 11.74 2.89
CA LEU A 67 -6.80 10.33 2.50
C LEU A 67 -5.39 9.79 2.23
N CYS A 68 -4.55 10.54 1.50
CA CYS A 68 -3.16 10.16 1.26
C CYS A 68 -2.34 10.12 2.56
N ARG A 69 -2.51 11.09 3.44
CA ARG A 69 -1.79 11.14 4.73
C ARG A 69 -2.20 10.01 5.66
N ILE A 70 -3.48 9.64 5.68
CA ILE A 70 -3.94 8.52 6.50
C ILE A 70 -3.33 7.21 5.98
N HIS A 71 -3.31 6.99 4.67
CA HIS A 71 -2.60 5.87 4.07
C HIS A 71 -1.12 5.84 4.48
N ASP A 72 -0.41 6.93 4.23
CA ASP A 72 1.05 6.99 4.39
C ASP A 72 1.50 6.92 5.85
N LEU A 73 0.64 7.28 6.81
CA LEU A 73 0.97 7.24 8.23
C LEU A 73 0.47 5.99 8.94
N TYR A 74 -0.73 5.50 8.61
CA TYR A 74 -1.41 4.45 9.38
C TYR A 74 -1.51 3.11 8.65
N ILE A 75 -1.21 3.06 7.35
CA ILE A 75 -1.23 1.82 6.56
C ILE A 75 0.15 1.51 6.01
N ALA A 76 0.59 2.24 4.99
CA ALA A 76 1.92 2.04 4.45
C ALA A 76 2.97 2.38 5.52
N SER A 77 2.69 3.44 6.31
CA SER A 77 3.54 4.00 7.37
C SER A 77 4.94 4.39 6.84
N PRO A 78 5.70 5.30 7.48
CA PRO A 78 7.03 5.64 6.98
C PRO A 78 7.85 4.35 6.85
N ASN A 79 8.37 4.08 5.64
CA ASN A 79 9.21 2.93 5.37
C ASN A 79 10.60 3.14 6.01
N CYS A 80 10.63 3.36 7.32
CA CYS A 80 11.85 3.57 8.07
C CYS A 80 12.49 2.20 8.34
N THR A 81 13.82 2.16 8.31
CA THR A 81 14.60 0.95 8.59
C THR A 81 15.13 0.95 10.02
N GLN A 82 14.50 1.71 10.92
CA GLN A 82 14.92 1.72 12.31
C GLN A 82 14.67 0.33 12.91
N PRO A 83 15.63 -0.23 13.67
CA PRO A 83 15.43 -1.51 14.34
C PRO A 83 14.17 -1.49 15.21
N GLY A 84 13.34 -2.53 15.10
CA GLY A 84 12.11 -2.66 15.89
C GLY A 84 10.92 -1.85 15.38
N PHE A 85 11.05 -1.18 14.24
CA PHE A 85 9.92 -0.49 13.61
C PHE A 85 9.12 -1.44 12.70
N SER A 86 7.80 -1.47 12.89
CA SER A 86 6.85 -2.28 12.12
C SER A 86 5.73 -1.42 11.57
N HIS A 87 5.74 -1.20 10.25
CA HIS A 87 4.65 -0.53 9.56
C HIS A 87 3.46 -1.47 9.36
N THR A 88 2.26 -0.92 9.29
CA THR A 88 0.99 -1.66 9.36
C THR A 88 0.79 -2.62 8.17
N GLN A 89 1.07 -2.16 6.95
CA GLN A 89 1.07 -3.01 5.76
C GLN A 89 2.03 -4.22 5.88
N GLY A 90 3.12 -4.07 6.65
CA GLY A 90 4.11 -5.10 6.88
C GLY A 90 3.55 -6.30 7.65
N ALA A 91 2.45 -6.13 8.38
CA ALA A 91 1.77 -7.22 9.07
C ALA A 91 1.30 -8.32 8.12
N MET A 92 1.13 -8.01 6.83
CA MET A 92 0.72 -8.99 5.84
C MET A 92 1.87 -9.87 5.30
N TYR A 93 3.14 -9.44 5.41
CA TYR A 93 4.25 -10.13 4.72
C TYR A 93 5.60 -10.18 5.45
N LEU A 94 5.80 -9.43 6.54
CA LEU A 94 7.03 -9.52 7.33
C LEU A 94 6.99 -10.80 8.18
N SER A 95 8.07 -11.58 8.16
CA SER A 95 8.17 -12.84 8.90
C SER A 95 8.28 -12.59 10.42
N PRO A 96 7.93 -13.56 11.27
CA PRO A 96 8.12 -13.45 12.72
C PRO A 96 9.55 -13.72 13.21
N TYR A 97 10.40 -14.27 12.36
CA TYR A 97 11.82 -14.51 12.61
C TYR A 97 12.59 -14.40 11.28
N GLU A 98 13.92 -14.33 11.36
CA GLU A 98 14.76 -14.19 10.18
C GLU A 98 14.51 -15.31 9.15
N THR A 99 14.33 -14.90 7.90
CA THR A 99 14.12 -15.76 6.74
C THR A 99 14.85 -15.17 5.54
N GLN A 100 14.92 -15.89 4.42
CA GLN A 100 15.50 -15.34 3.19
C GLN A 100 14.78 -14.08 2.65
N TRP A 101 13.53 -13.84 3.06
CA TRP A 101 12.72 -12.68 2.64
C TRP A 101 12.71 -11.54 3.69
N CYS A 102 13.00 -11.83 4.95
CA CYS A 102 12.86 -10.89 6.06
C CYS A 102 14.05 -11.00 7.01
N LYS A 103 14.85 -9.94 7.10
CA LYS A 103 15.96 -9.85 8.07
C LYS A 103 15.43 -9.72 9.50
N GLN A 104 16.23 -10.15 10.47
CA GLN A 104 15.85 -10.14 11.88
C GLN A 104 15.34 -8.76 12.36
N GLU A 105 15.94 -7.66 11.92
CA GLU A 105 15.58 -6.30 12.37
C GLU A 105 14.22 -5.82 11.85
N ARG A 106 13.68 -6.51 10.84
CA ARG A 106 12.38 -6.23 10.23
C ARG A 106 11.29 -7.25 10.60
N CYS A 107 11.64 -8.25 11.40
CA CYS A 107 10.68 -9.26 11.80
C CYS A 107 9.59 -8.65 12.69
N MET A 108 8.40 -9.24 12.65
CA MET A 108 7.24 -8.76 13.39
C MET A 108 6.73 -9.85 14.32
N ASP A 109 6.75 -9.56 15.63
CA ASP A 109 6.20 -10.46 16.65
C ASP A 109 4.66 -10.55 16.58
N LYS A 110 4.12 -11.60 17.21
CA LYS A 110 2.68 -11.89 17.25
C LYS A 110 1.83 -10.75 17.83
N PRO A 111 2.11 -10.20 19.03
CA PRO A 111 1.39 -9.05 19.56
C PRO A 111 1.32 -7.87 18.60
N THR A 112 2.45 -7.52 18.00
CA THR A 112 2.54 -6.41 17.05
C THR A 112 1.72 -6.71 15.80
N ARG A 113 1.84 -7.91 15.21
CA ARG A 113 1.06 -8.29 14.03
C ARG A 113 -0.43 -8.25 14.28
N ALA A 114 -0.89 -8.81 15.40
CA ALA A 114 -2.30 -8.81 15.78
C ALA A 114 -2.86 -7.38 15.92
N ALA A 115 -2.11 -6.48 16.57
CA ALA A 115 -2.50 -5.07 16.70
C ALA A 115 -2.54 -4.35 15.34
N LYS A 116 -1.61 -4.65 14.44
CA LYS A 116 -1.56 -4.05 13.09
C LYS A 116 -2.65 -4.57 12.16
N LEU A 117 -3.04 -5.84 12.26
CA LEU A 117 -4.21 -6.37 11.58
C LEU A 117 -5.51 -5.66 12.04
N ALA A 118 -5.63 -5.37 13.34
CA ALA A 118 -6.73 -4.57 13.87
C ALA A 118 -6.75 -3.14 13.31
N GLU A 119 -5.56 -2.56 13.14
CA GLU A 119 -5.41 -1.23 12.55
C GLU A 119 -5.83 -1.22 11.07
N ILE A 120 -5.43 -2.23 10.27
CA ILE A 120 -5.90 -2.37 8.87
C ILE A 120 -7.43 -2.31 8.80
N TRP A 121 -8.11 -3.13 9.61
CA TRP A 121 -9.57 -3.14 9.67
C TRP A 121 -10.15 -1.76 10.03
N SER A 122 -9.58 -1.11 11.04
CA SER A 122 -10.03 0.21 11.51
C SER A 122 -9.88 1.29 10.44
N GLN A 123 -8.77 1.29 9.70
CA GLN A 123 -8.54 2.27 8.63
C GLN A 123 -9.41 1.99 7.40
N LEU A 124 -9.68 0.72 7.06
CA LEU A 124 -10.62 0.38 5.99
C LEU A 124 -12.05 0.81 6.33
N LYS A 125 -12.49 0.61 7.58
CA LYS A 125 -13.77 1.12 8.06
C LYS A 125 -13.84 2.65 7.96
N TRP A 126 -12.80 3.34 8.42
CA TRP A 126 -12.74 4.80 8.29
C TRP A 126 -12.80 5.25 6.81
N LEU A 127 -12.09 4.57 5.91
CA LEU A 127 -12.06 4.90 4.48
C LEU A 127 -13.44 4.66 3.82
N GLU A 128 -14.07 3.53 4.12
CA GLU A 128 -15.44 3.18 3.69
C GLU A 128 -16.44 4.26 4.12
N GLU A 129 -16.36 4.72 5.38
CA GLU A 129 -17.25 5.76 5.90
C GLU A 129 -16.94 7.14 5.28
N SER A 130 -15.64 7.45 5.08
CA SER A 130 -15.18 8.78 4.70
C SER A 130 -15.24 9.07 3.21
N MET A 131 -15.10 8.06 2.35
CA MET A 131 -15.04 8.25 0.89
C MET A 131 -16.27 9.02 0.37
N LYS A 132 -16.14 9.66 -0.80
CA LYS A 132 -17.22 10.48 -1.38
C LYS A 132 -17.92 9.84 -2.58
N GLY A 133 -17.23 8.92 -3.27
CA GLY A 133 -17.75 8.08 -4.35
C GLY A 133 -17.95 8.80 -5.69
N PRO A 134 -17.94 8.07 -6.82
CA PRO A 134 -17.49 6.68 -7.01
C PRO A 134 -15.99 6.48 -6.77
N TYR A 135 -15.18 7.53 -6.84
CA TYR A 135 -13.78 7.53 -6.44
C TYR A 135 -13.63 8.05 -5.02
N LEU A 136 -12.46 7.87 -4.40
CA LEU A 136 -12.28 8.19 -2.99
C LEU A 136 -12.65 9.64 -2.66
N CYS A 137 -12.30 10.58 -3.54
CA CYS A 137 -12.57 12.01 -3.36
C CYS A 137 -13.83 12.53 -4.06
N GLY A 138 -14.56 11.71 -4.81
CA GLY A 138 -15.80 12.12 -5.50
C GLY A 138 -15.90 11.58 -6.93
N PRO A 139 -16.34 12.40 -7.91
CA PRO A 139 -16.68 11.94 -9.27
C PRO A 139 -15.49 11.64 -10.17
N GLN A 140 -14.27 12.00 -9.77
CA GLN A 140 -13.06 11.83 -10.58
C GLN A 140 -11.98 11.10 -9.79
N ILE A 141 -11.12 10.38 -10.52
CA ILE A 141 -9.89 9.78 -9.98
C ILE A 141 -8.99 10.89 -9.46
N THR A 142 -8.43 10.70 -8.27
CA THR A 142 -7.43 11.60 -7.72
C THR A 142 -6.20 10.85 -7.19
N LEU A 143 -5.20 11.57 -6.66
CA LEU A 143 -4.02 10.95 -6.06
C LEU A 143 -4.40 9.99 -4.93
N ALA A 144 -5.51 10.24 -4.21
CA ALA A 144 -5.99 9.34 -3.18
C ALA A 144 -6.25 7.92 -3.73
N ASP A 145 -6.90 7.81 -4.89
CA ASP A 145 -7.16 6.50 -5.52
C ASP A 145 -5.85 5.82 -5.92
N MET A 146 -4.92 6.58 -6.51
CA MET A 146 -3.60 6.08 -6.92
C MET A 146 -2.74 5.65 -5.72
N THR A 147 -2.92 6.28 -4.57
CA THR A 147 -2.21 5.95 -3.32
C THR A 147 -2.76 4.69 -2.67
N TRP A 148 -4.08 4.57 -2.54
CA TRP A 148 -4.71 3.45 -1.84
C TRP A 148 -4.77 2.16 -2.66
N TYR A 149 -4.95 2.25 -3.99
CA TYR A 149 -5.20 1.09 -4.84
C TYR A 149 -4.06 0.05 -4.85
N PRO A 150 -2.77 0.41 -4.98
CA PRO A 150 -1.68 -0.56 -4.88
C PRO A 150 -1.71 -1.35 -3.58
N THR A 151 -2.00 -0.70 -2.46
CA THR A 151 -2.10 -1.37 -1.15
C THR A 151 -3.36 -2.20 -1.02
N ALA A 152 -4.47 -1.79 -1.64
CA ALA A 152 -5.68 -2.61 -1.73
C ALA A 152 -5.40 -3.95 -2.44
N ILE A 153 -4.52 -3.98 -3.45
CA ILE A 153 -4.13 -5.24 -4.11
C ILE A 153 -3.33 -6.16 -3.17
N PHE A 154 -2.51 -5.60 -2.27
CA PHE A 154 -1.84 -6.42 -1.23
C PHE A 154 -2.88 -7.02 -0.29
N MET A 155 -3.87 -6.23 0.13
CA MET A 155 -4.95 -6.67 1.01
C MET A 155 -5.82 -7.74 0.32
N GLU A 156 -6.18 -7.52 -0.94
CA GLU A 156 -6.90 -8.44 -1.82
C GLU A 156 -6.21 -9.79 -1.91
N PHE A 157 -4.88 -9.79 -2.09
CA PHE A 157 -4.11 -11.02 -2.21
C PHE A 157 -3.89 -11.69 -0.85
N MET A 158 -3.35 -10.96 0.13
CA MET A 158 -2.76 -11.57 1.33
C MET A 158 -3.78 -11.81 2.43
N LEU A 159 -4.75 -10.92 2.66
CA LEU A 159 -5.68 -11.08 3.79
C LEU A 159 -6.50 -12.38 3.67
N PRO A 160 -7.08 -12.73 2.51
CA PRO A 160 -7.77 -14.01 2.35
C PRO A 160 -6.81 -15.21 2.36
N ARG A 161 -5.72 -15.16 1.57
CA ARG A 161 -4.84 -16.32 1.34
C ARG A 161 -3.94 -16.68 2.52
N VAL A 162 -3.48 -15.67 3.25
CA VAL A 162 -2.58 -15.85 4.39
C VAL A 162 -3.37 -15.96 5.67
N PHE A 163 -4.33 -15.06 5.91
CA PHE A 163 -5.02 -14.93 7.20
C PHE A 163 -6.42 -15.55 7.22
N GLY A 164 -7.05 -15.81 6.06
CA GLY A 164 -8.44 -16.30 6.00
C GLY A 164 -9.49 -15.21 6.21
N TRP A 165 -9.17 -13.95 5.91
CA TRP A 165 -10.18 -12.88 5.88
C TRP A 165 -11.15 -13.06 4.71
N PRO A 166 -12.34 -12.42 4.75
CA PRO A 166 -13.20 -12.29 3.59
C PRO A 166 -12.48 -11.58 2.43
N GLU A 167 -12.95 -11.80 1.20
CA GLU A 167 -12.50 -11.07 0.01
C GLU A 167 -13.08 -9.65 0.00
N LEU A 168 -12.52 -8.77 0.85
CA LEU A 168 -13.07 -7.46 1.23
C LEU A 168 -13.50 -6.54 0.08
N PHE A 169 -12.94 -6.69 -1.11
CA PHE A 169 -13.25 -5.87 -2.29
C PHE A 169 -14.16 -6.56 -3.32
N TYR A 170 -14.69 -7.74 -2.99
CA TYR A 170 -15.56 -8.57 -3.83
C TYR A 170 -16.84 -9.00 -3.10
N GLU A 171 -17.14 -8.36 -1.98
CA GLU A 171 -18.30 -8.61 -1.12
C GLU A 171 -18.95 -7.28 -0.68
N THR A 172 -20.16 -7.32 -0.11
CA THR A 172 -20.93 -6.10 0.25
C THR A 172 -21.42 -6.06 1.69
N GLU A 173 -21.05 -7.04 2.48
CA GLU A 173 -21.35 -7.16 3.91
C GLU A 173 -20.55 -6.14 4.74
N HIS A 174 -19.25 -5.95 4.46
CA HIS A 174 -18.38 -5.10 5.30
C HIS A 174 -18.06 -3.76 4.68
N PHE A 175 -17.60 -3.75 3.41
CA PHE A 175 -17.14 -2.53 2.73
C PHE A 175 -17.77 -2.36 1.33
N PRO A 176 -19.10 -2.25 1.23
CA PRO A 176 -19.79 -2.17 -0.06
C PRO A 176 -19.33 -1.00 -0.95
N ARG A 177 -18.94 0.14 -0.38
CA ARG A 177 -18.48 1.30 -1.15
C ARG A 177 -17.05 1.10 -1.65
N LEU A 178 -16.16 0.52 -0.85
CA LEU A 178 -14.81 0.14 -1.28
C LEU A 178 -14.84 -0.98 -2.33
N THR A 179 -15.76 -1.94 -2.22
CA THR A 179 -16.00 -2.94 -3.28
C THR A 179 -16.41 -2.26 -4.59
N ALA A 180 -17.36 -1.32 -4.54
CA ALA A 180 -17.76 -0.56 -5.71
C ALA A 180 -16.62 0.29 -6.29
N TRP A 181 -15.83 0.94 -5.44
CA TRP A 181 -14.64 1.71 -5.81
C TRP A 181 -13.57 0.84 -6.49
N PHE A 182 -13.25 -0.31 -5.91
CA PHE A 182 -12.26 -1.24 -6.47
C PHE A 182 -12.72 -1.78 -7.83
N ALA A 183 -14.01 -2.11 -7.96
CA ALA A 183 -14.61 -2.50 -9.23
C ALA A 183 -14.60 -1.37 -10.27
N GLU A 184 -14.80 -0.11 -9.86
CA GLU A 184 -14.73 1.05 -10.75
C GLU A 184 -13.31 1.27 -11.29
N LEU A 185 -12.29 1.23 -10.42
CA LEU A 185 -10.90 1.35 -10.84
C LEU A 185 -10.46 0.22 -11.76
N ASN A 186 -10.94 -1.01 -11.54
CA ASN A 186 -10.66 -2.15 -12.41
C ASN A 186 -11.28 -2.04 -13.83
N LYS A 187 -12.06 -1.01 -14.13
CA LYS A 187 -12.48 -0.70 -15.52
C LYS A 187 -11.39 0.05 -16.30
N ASN A 188 -10.38 0.61 -15.62
CA ASN A 188 -9.31 1.37 -16.22
C ASN A 188 -8.06 0.49 -16.39
N LYS A 189 -7.55 0.40 -17.63
CA LYS A 189 -6.40 -0.45 -17.97
C LYS A 189 -5.15 -0.15 -17.14
N ILE A 190 -4.89 1.12 -16.80
CA ILE A 190 -3.71 1.50 -16.01
C ILE A 190 -3.75 0.84 -14.63
N PHE A 191 -4.94 0.81 -14.00
CA PHE A 191 -5.14 0.18 -12.72
C PHE A 191 -5.09 -1.35 -12.83
N THR A 192 -5.62 -1.94 -13.90
CA THR A 192 -5.52 -3.41 -14.09
C THR A 192 -4.09 -3.87 -14.36
N ASP A 193 -3.31 -3.10 -15.12
CA ASP A 193 -1.90 -3.40 -15.39
C ASP A 193 -1.08 -3.33 -14.08
N CYS A 194 -1.29 -2.29 -13.26
CA CYS A 194 -0.68 -2.17 -11.94
C CYS A 194 -1.06 -3.36 -11.02
N ARG A 195 -2.34 -3.78 -11.07
CA ARG A 195 -2.82 -4.94 -10.32
C ARG A 195 -2.13 -6.21 -10.77
N GLU A 196 -2.04 -6.47 -12.07
CA GLU A 196 -1.40 -7.66 -12.64
C GLU A 196 0.07 -7.75 -12.20
N GLU A 197 0.83 -6.67 -12.29
CA GLU A 197 2.25 -6.64 -11.88
C GLU A 197 2.44 -6.97 -10.38
N ILE A 198 1.62 -6.35 -9.50
CA ILE A 198 1.68 -6.59 -8.05
C ILE A 198 1.23 -8.02 -7.74
N TRP A 199 0.15 -8.47 -8.38
CA TRP A 199 -0.43 -9.80 -8.16
C TRP A 199 0.53 -10.91 -8.55
N ASP A 200 1.11 -10.84 -9.75
CA ASP A 200 2.04 -11.85 -10.26
C ASP A 200 3.30 -11.97 -9.41
N PHE A 201 3.81 -10.83 -8.91
CA PHE A 201 4.89 -10.82 -7.94
C PHE A 201 4.52 -11.65 -6.70
N TRP A 202 3.34 -11.42 -6.13
CA TRP A 202 2.91 -12.12 -4.91
C TRP A 202 2.55 -13.59 -5.15
N VAL A 203 2.02 -13.95 -6.31
CA VAL A 203 1.85 -15.36 -6.72
C VAL A 203 3.19 -16.09 -6.72
N GLN A 204 4.24 -15.46 -7.28
CA GLN A 204 5.57 -16.05 -7.29
C GLN A 204 6.12 -16.20 -5.86
N LYS A 205 5.95 -15.18 -5.02
CA LYS A 205 6.39 -15.22 -3.61
C LYS A 205 5.63 -16.23 -2.74
N GLU A 206 4.34 -16.41 -3.00
CA GLU A 206 3.55 -17.47 -2.37
C GLU A 206 4.10 -18.85 -2.72
N LYS A 207 4.37 -19.12 -4.01
CA LYS A 207 4.97 -20.39 -4.46
C LYS A 207 6.35 -20.65 -3.87
N GLU A 208 7.13 -19.60 -3.63
CA GLU A 208 8.44 -19.68 -2.96
C GLU A 208 8.32 -19.92 -1.44
N GLY A 209 7.11 -19.86 -0.87
CA GLY A 209 6.86 -20.12 0.54
C GLY A 209 7.05 -18.91 1.44
N GLN A 210 7.00 -17.68 0.91
CA GLN A 210 7.24 -16.45 1.68
C GLN A 210 6.31 -16.31 2.90
N PHE A 211 5.07 -16.82 2.83
CA PHE A 211 4.06 -16.65 3.87
C PHE A 211 3.97 -17.81 4.88
N GLU A 212 4.73 -18.89 4.69
CA GLU A 212 4.60 -20.10 5.53
C GLU A 212 4.97 -19.85 6.99
N SER A 213 5.94 -18.96 7.23
CA SER A 213 6.31 -18.53 8.59
C SER A 213 5.16 -17.82 9.30
N ILE A 214 4.39 -16.99 8.58
CA ILE A 214 3.22 -16.27 9.11
C ILE A 214 2.04 -17.21 9.34
N LYS A 215 1.73 -18.09 8.38
CA LYS A 215 0.66 -19.10 8.52
C LYS A 215 0.87 -20.00 9.73
N GLY A 216 2.13 -20.25 10.11
CA GLY A 216 2.49 -20.97 11.34
C GLY A 216 2.01 -20.29 12.63
N GLU A 217 1.97 -18.95 12.66
CA GLU A 217 1.54 -18.17 13.83
C GLU A 217 0.03 -18.21 14.07
N LEU A 218 -0.75 -18.38 13.01
CA LEU A 218 -2.22 -18.27 13.05
C LEU A 218 -2.89 -19.38 13.87
N LYS A 219 -2.13 -20.39 14.28
CA LYS A 219 -2.57 -21.47 15.18
C LYS A 219 -2.62 -21.02 16.64
N ASP A 220 -1.98 -19.91 16.98
CA ASP A 220 -1.97 -19.37 18.33
C ASP A 220 -3.32 -18.72 18.64
N PRO A 221 -4.12 -19.29 19.57
CA PRO A 221 -5.46 -18.79 19.88
C PRO A 221 -5.44 -17.52 20.75
N ASP A 222 -4.29 -17.12 21.28
CA ASP A 222 -4.19 -15.95 22.16
C ASP A 222 -4.34 -14.62 21.40
N TYR A 223 -4.34 -14.64 20.06
CA TYR A 223 -4.37 -13.46 19.20
C TYR A 223 -5.50 -13.53 18.17
N LYS A 224 -6.12 -12.38 17.87
CA LYS A 224 -7.10 -12.22 16.80
C LYS A 224 -6.39 -11.96 15.47
N TRP A 225 -6.44 -12.93 14.57
CA TRP A 225 -5.80 -12.85 13.24
C TRP A 225 -6.74 -12.44 12.11
N VAL A 226 -8.04 -12.72 12.29
CA VAL A 226 -9.07 -12.53 11.26
C VAL A 226 -10.05 -11.47 11.72
N TYR A 227 -10.39 -10.56 10.82
CA TYR A 227 -11.46 -9.58 10.98
C TYR A 227 -12.47 -9.87 9.86
N PRO A 228 -13.72 -10.17 10.25
CA PRO A 228 -14.73 -9.14 10.49
C PRO A 228 -14.93 -8.68 11.95
#